data_AF-A0AAU2G866-F1
#
_entry.id   AF-A0AAU2G866-F1
#
_cell.length_a   1.000
_cell.length_b   1.000
_cell.length_c   1.000
_cell.angle_alpha   90.00
_cell.angle_beta   90.00
_cell.angle_gamma   90.00
#
_symmetry.space_group_name_H-M   'P 1'
#
loop_
_entity.id
_entity.type
_entity.pdbx_description
1 polymer ?
#
loop_
_entity_poly.entity_id
_entity_poly.type
_entity_poly.pdbx_seq_one_letter_code
_entity_poly.pdbx_strand_id
1 'polypeptide(L)'
;MRYDDEPVFKRSKWGTNRYSYNPGNPVGLALIIITLLFVGTMMILMANRAGPFKPAPAPAPWSPPPYDYSRPSPSLSPPGQ
;
A
#
# COMPACT_ATOMS: atom_id res chain seq x y z
N MET A 1 31.79 20.13 -20.29
CA MET A 1 30.79 19.44 -21.13
C MET A 1 29.46 19.56 -20.40
N ARG A 2 28.49 20.30 -20.95
CA ARG A 2 27.17 20.49 -20.32
C ARG A 2 26.31 19.25 -20.60
N TYR A 3 26.21 18.35 -19.64
CA TYR A 3 25.32 17.18 -19.72
C TYR A 3 23.83 17.57 -19.70
N ASP A 4 23.52 18.82 -19.36
CA ASP A 4 22.17 19.37 -19.23
C ASP A 4 21.47 19.61 -20.58
N ASP A 5 22.24 19.69 -21.68
CA ASP A 5 21.71 20.02 -23.01
C ASP A 5 21.29 18.78 -23.82
N GLU A 6 21.62 17.56 -23.36
CA GLU A 6 21.19 16.34 -24.05
C GLU A 6 19.74 16.00 -23.69
N PRO A 7 18.85 15.71 -24.65
CA PRO A 7 17.48 15.33 -24.32
C PRO A 7 17.41 13.94 -23.65
N VAL A 8 16.46 13.76 -22.73
CA VAL A 8 16.19 12.47 -22.04
C VAL A 8 15.84 11.36 -23.04
N PHE A 9 15.11 11.72 -24.09
CA PHE A 9 14.85 10.85 -25.23
C PHE A 9 15.58 11.38 -26.46
N LYS A 10 16.49 10.58 -27.00
CA LYS A 10 17.20 10.90 -28.25
C LYS A 10 16.44 10.32 -29.43
N ARG A 11 16.16 11.17 -30.41
CA ARG A 11 15.53 10.76 -31.69
C ARG A 11 16.62 10.34 -32.66
N SER A 12 16.53 9.12 -33.20
CA SER A 12 17.46 8.68 -34.24
C SER A 12 17.32 9.55 -35.49
N LYS A 13 18.43 10.14 -35.96
CA LYS A 13 18.47 10.95 -37.20
C LYS A 13 18.73 10.11 -38.46
N TRP A 14 18.93 8.80 -38.31
CA TRP A 14 19.17 7.87 -39.43
C TRP A 14 18.14 6.73 -39.40
N GLY A 15 17.49 6.49 -40.55
CA GLY A 15 16.45 5.46 -40.70
C GLY A 15 15.18 5.75 -39.88
N THR A 16 14.68 4.74 -39.16
CA THR A 16 13.31 4.62 -38.58
C THR A 16 12.85 5.67 -37.58
N ASN A 17 13.62 6.74 -37.34
CA ASN A 17 13.16 7.90 -36.57
C ASN A 17 12.67 7.56 -35.14
N ARG A 18 13.21 6.47 -34.56
CA ARG A 18 12.82 5.94 -33.26
C ARG A 18 13.42 6.76 -32.11
N TYR A 19 12.69 6.82 -31.00
CA TYR A 19 13.17 7.41 -29.75
C TYR A 19 13.87 6.35 -28.91
N SER A 20 15.07 6.66 -28.44
CA SER A 20 15.80 5.86 -27.45
C SER A 20 15.96 6.64 -26.15
N TYR A 21 15.92 5.92 -25.05
CA TYR A 21 16.20 6.50 -23.73
C TYR A 21 17.70 6.73 -23.57
N ASN A 22 18.09 7.91 -23.10
CA ASN A 22 19.48 8.27 -22.82
C ASN A 22 19.78 8.15 -21.31
N PRO A 23 20.37 7.05 -20.84
CA PRO A 23 20.73 6.91 -19.43
C PRO A 23 21.83 7.88 -18.98
N GLY A 24 22.56 8.51 -19.93
CA GLY A 24 23.58 9.52 -19.64
C GLY A 24 23.02 10.92 -19.36
N ASN A 25 21.71 11.16 -19.52
CA ASN A 25 21.09 12.43 -19.14
C ASN A 25 20.86 12.45 -17.61
N PRO A 26 21.28 13.51 -16.89
CA PRO A 26 21.17 13.61 -15.44
C PRO A 26 19.72 13.61 -14.93
N VAL A 27 18.78 14.22 -15.66
CA VAL A 27 17.34 14.19 -15.37
C VAL A 27 16.78 12.79 -15.52
N GLY A 28 17.12 12.09 -16.61
CA GLY A 28 16.71 10.70 -16.80
C GLY A 28 17.22 9.80 -15.66
N LEU A 29 18.50 9.93 -15.32
CA LEU A 29 19.10 9.20 -14.21
C LEU A 29 18.40 9.50 -12.88
N ALA A 30 18.11 10.77 -12.60
CA ALA A 30 17.37 11.18 -11.40
C ALA A 30 15.98 10.53 -11.34
N LEU A 31 15.24 10.50 -12.45
CA LEU A 31 13.93 9.85 -12.53
C LEU A 31 14.03 8.34 -12.24
N ILE A 32 15.06 7.66 -12.75
CA ILE A 32 15.32 6.25 -12.43
C ILE A 32 15.55 6.08 -10.93
N ILE A 33 16.45 6.87 -10.35
CA ILE A 33 16.79 6.77 -8.92
C ILE A 33 15.57 7.02 -8.05
N ILE A 34 14.80 8.08 -8.32
CA ILE A 34 13.58 8.41 -7.57
C ILE A 34 12.56 7.28 -7.66
N THR A 35 12.36 6.72 -8.84
CA THR A 35 11.41 5.61 -9.05
C THR A 35 11.84 4.38 -8.24
N LEU A 36 13.13 4.02 -8.28
CA LEU A 36 13.66 2.89 -7.53
C LEU A 36 13.54 3.09 -6.01
N LEU A 37 13.86 4.30 -5.51
CA LEU A 37 13.70 4.63 -4.10
C LEU A 37 12.24 4.58 -3.66
N PHE A 38 11.33 5.10 -4.46
CA PHE A 38 9.90 5.09 -4.17
C PHE A 38 9.36 3.65 -4.11
N VAL A 39 9.63 2.83 -5.13
CA VAL A 39 9.18 1.43 -5.18
C VAL A 39 9.84 0.60 -4.08
N GLY A 40 11.15 0.77 -3.87
CA GLY A 40 11.88 0.08 -2.81
C GLY A 40 11.32 0.40 -1.42
N THR A 41 11.05 1.68 -1.14
CA THR A 41 10.44 2.12 0.12
C THR A 41 9.03 1.55 0.28
N MET A 42 8.21 1.58 -0.77
CA MET A 42 6.88 0.95 -0.77
C MET A 42 6.96 -0.55 -0.44
N MET A 43 7.86 -1.29 -1.08
CA MET A 43 8.04 -2.73 -0.78
C MET A 43 8.45 -2.97 0.67
N ILE A 44 9.37 -2.17 1.22
CA ILE A 44 9.79 -2.27 2.62
C ILE A 44 8.61 -1.98 3.57
N LEU A 45 7.82 -0.94 3.29
CA LEU A 45 6.64 -0.61 4.10
C LEU A 45 5.58 -1.72 4.06
N MET A 46 5.33 -2.30 2.88
CA MET A 46 4.41 -3.44 2.73
C MET A 46 4.90 -4.67 3.47
N ALA A 47 6.19 -5.03 3.33
CA ALA A 47 6.78 -6.19 3.97
C ALA A 47 6.70 -6.11 5.50
N ASN A 48 6.92 -4.92 6.06
CA ASN A 48 6.83 -4.68 7.50
C ASN A 48 5.41 -4.35 7.98
N ARG A 49 4.42 -4.32 7.07
CA ARG A 49 3.04 -3.85 7.32
C ARG A 49 2.99 -2.55 8.13
N ALA A 50 3.76 -1.56 7.68
CA ALA A 50 3.92 -0.28 8.33
C ALA A 50 3.20 0.86 7.58
N GLY A 51 2.96 1.97 8.28
CA GLY A 51 2.34 3.17 7.73
C GLY A 51 0.98 2.88 7.07
N PRO A 52 0.81 3.13 5.76
CA PRO A 52 -0.46 2.90 5.06
C PRO A 52 -0.86 1.42 4.95
N PHE A 53 0.04 0.49 5.23
CA PHE A 53 -0.22 -0.96 5.17
C PHE A 53 -0.45 -1.61 6.54
N LYS A 54 -0.61 -0.81 7.60
CA LYS A 54 -0.88 -1.32 8.93
C LYS A 54 -2.21 -2.07 8.94
N PRO A 55 -2.29 -3.29 9.52
CA PRO A 55 -3.56 -4.00 9.66
C PRO A 55 -4.55 -3.15 10.45
N ALA A 56 -5.82 -3.25 10.09
CA ALA A 56 -6.88 -2.66 10.89
C ALA A 56 -6.78 -3.19 12.33
N PRO A 57 -7.07 -2.36 13.35
CA PRO A 57 -7.13 -2.84 14.72
C PRO A 57 -8.11 -4.01 14.81
N ALA A 58 -7.78 -5.00 15.64
CA ALA A 58 -8.67 -6.13 15.86
C ALA A 58 -10.03 -5.62 16.34
N PRO A 59 -11.15 -6.20 15.86
CA PRO A 59 -12.46 -5.85 16.38
C PRO A 59 -12.48 -6.06 17.89
N ALA A 60 -13.19 -5.19 18.60
CA ALA A 60 -13.34 -5.31 20.05
C ALA A 60 -13.82 -6.73 20.41
N PRO A 61 -13.30 -7.35 21.47
CA PRO A 61 -13.85 -8.59 22.00
C PRO A 61 -15.36 -8.40 22.22
N TRP A 62 -16.15 -9.36 21.72
CA TRP A 62 -17.59 -9.33 21.95
C TRP A 62 -17.87 -9.24 23.45
N SER A 63 -18.67 -8.24 23.84
CA SER A 63 -19.18 -8.11 25.19
C SER A 63 -20.65 -8.54 25.19
N PRO A 64 -21.09 -9.46 26.06
CA PRO A 64 -22.49 -9.80 26.17
C PRO A 64 -23.31 -8.56 26.50
N PRO A 65 -24.55 -8.45 25.98
CA PRO A 65 -25.46 -7.41 26.43
C PRO A 65 -25.65 -7.53 27.95
N PRO A 66 -25.82 -6.41 28.68
CA PRO A 66 -26.19 -6.45 30.09
C PRO A 66 -27.41 -7.36 30.24
N TYR A 67 -27.36 -8.31 31.18
CA TYR A 67 -28.55 -9.06 31.52
C TYR A 67 -29.63 -8.05 31.94
N ASP A 68 -30.81 -8.15 31.34
CA ASP A 68 -31.96 -7.42 31.82
C ASP A 68 -32.63 -8.32 32.86
N TYR A 69 -32.37 -8.07 34.15
CA TYR A 69 -33.01 -8.79 35.25
C TYR A 69 -34.54 -8.56 35.29
N SER A 70 -35.07 -7.71 34.42
CA SER A 70 -36.51 -7.44 34.31
C SER A 70 -37.31 -8.60 33.69
N ARG A 71 -36.66 -9.59 33.07
CA ARG A 71 -37.37 -10.76 32.51
C ARG A 71 -37.56 -11.82 33.60
N PRO A 72 -38.81 -12.21 33.95
CA PRO A 72 -39.04 -13.33 34.86
C PRO A 72 -38.42 -14.59 34.28
N SER A 73 -37.61 -15.29 35.08
CA SER A 73 -37.13 -16.63 34.76
C SER A 73 -38.34 -17.53 34.44
N PRO A 74 -38.36 -18.29 33.32
CA PRO A 74 -39.36 -19.32 33.17
C PRO A 74 -39.16 -20.29 34.33
N SER A 75 -40.16 -20.36 35.22
CA SER A 75 -40.19 -21.32 36.31
C SER A 75 -40.04 -22.71 35.70
N LEU A 76 -38.95 -23.41 36.04
CA LEU A 76 -38.83 -24.85 35.85
C LEU A 76 -39.86 -25.50 36.77
N SER A 77 -41.12 -25.55 36.32
CA SER A 77 -42.11 -26.44 36.92
C SER A 77 -41.70 -27.87 36.55
N PRO A 78 -41.42 -28.75 37.53
CA PRO A 78 -41.24 -30.16 37.24
C PRO A 78 -42.56 -30.70 36.65
N PRO A 79 -42.52 -31.60 35.66
CA PRO A 79 -43.72 -32.28 35.20
C PRO A 79 -44.36 -33.00 36.39
N GLY A 80 -45.68 -32.84 36.52
CA GLY A 80 -46.47 -33.33 37.64
C GLY A 80 -46.31 -34.84 37.90
N GLN A 81 -46.56 -35.18 39.16
CA GLN A 81 -46.75 -36.55 39.65
C GLN A 81 -47.98 -37.21 39.03
#